data_AF-A0A7U3SQR8-F1
#
_entry.id   AF-A0A7U3SQR8-F1
#
_cell.length_a   1.000
_cell.length_b   1.000
_cell.length_c   1.000
_cell.angle_alpha   90.00
_cell.angle_beta   90.00
_cell.angle_gamma   90.00
#
_symmetry.space_group_name_H-M   'P 1'
#
loop_
_entity.id
_entity.type
_entity.pdbx_description
1 polymer ?
#
loop_
_entity_poly.entity_id
_entity_poly.type
_entity_poly.pdbx_seq_one_letter_code
_entity_poly.pdbx_strand_id
1 'polypeptide(L)'
;MQYIAVLGYKDVFNEDIPENPLAYIEAYPTEFLLLRLSKINAMLFQDPDSRNVDSEIIKHAIFADIQGFEIPAEFQNNFKSEKRWFSPAPIAMLITEILKDFKTVEKDRVINTLAFSRNLFKTILIYNQLYYSRYGDEDMMSLQGVFRLEIMQQNYLRNTGPMKMMTLMKFAFISKFLDVHLALKQDAIEFCKEMQLGNPWLYGKFFLEVLTLALTSVNKGKHVLNVKDMPERLMREYAIDISKLSGKDQLSLNMDIVPKPFYFIDDNQAIILDYSFFQYAVEQGFFYSFYQNSPLKNDKRFKDYNTFKSYIGLHFFEKFLVERYLKAIFHKQNQKIISTDKYQDYIVKASSTDVFIFEVKMTDVHAKTIEQMDYKKFKIFLDENFLSEKSNGKKDKGAAQIIRQIDNLTEPASELLKMVGIKSLKKINIYPVIICSDSNVDISGAQQYVNAIFNEKLQNRRESFQSIKPLMLLHVDFLIKYFGPLKNNSALLSELLNGYFKSQKTLNQNLKAHPGIHNYFVAKRPFHAYLSAKNLPDTLEETVKTMTESFDLQIIDFGITEYQNGKTNLTDPVSLNL
;
A
#
# COMPACT_ATOMS: atom_id res chain seq x y z
N MET A 1 -0.36 -10.49 12.59
CA MET A 1 -1.59 -10.40 11.78
C MET A 1 -2.55 -11.45 12.29
N GLN A 2 -3.68 -11.02 12.81
CA GLN A 2 -4.76 -11.89 13.24
C GLN A 2 -5.85 -11.83 12.17
N TYR A 3 -6.27 -12.98 11.69
CA TYR A 3 -7.38 -13.05 10.74
C TYR A 3 -8.69 -12.78 11.45
N ILE A 4 -9.50 -11.92 10.86
CA ILE A 4 -10.78 -11.55 11.41
C ILE A 4 -11.86 -12.37 10.74
N ALA A 5 -12.55 -13.20 11.54
CA ALA A 5 -13.79 -13.83 11.11
C ALA A 5 -14.93 -12.83 11.24
N VAL A 6 -15.79 -12.73 10.23
CA VAL A 6 -16.86 -11.72 10.16
C VAL A 6 -18.21 -12.43 10.01
N LEU A 7 -19.20 -12.00 10.77
CA LEU A 7 -20.56 -12.54 10.73
C LEU A 7 -21.31 -12.07 9.48
N GLY A 8 -21.99 -12.99 8.81
CA GLY A 8 -22.92 -12.73 7.72
C GLY A 8 -24.39 -12.68 8.17
N TYR A 9 -25.28 -12.36 7.22
CA TYR A 9 -26.73 -12.28 7.45
C TYR A 9 -27.30 -13.62 7.96
N LYS A 10 -26.93 -14.73 7.32
CA LYS A 10 -27.39 -16.07 7.67
C LYS A 10 -26.91 -16.52 9.04
N ASP A 11 -25.71 -16.11 9.47
CA ASP A 11 -25.20 -16.42 10.81
C ASP A 11 -26.06 -15.79 11.92
N VAL A 12 -26.66 -14.63 11.65
CA VAL A 12 -27.40 -13.85 12.65
C VAL A 12 -28.90 -14.15 12.60
N PHE A 13 -29.49 -14.24 11.41
CA PHE A 13 -30.94 -14.39 11.23
C PHE A 13 -31.38 -15.81 10.87
N ASN A 14 -30.45 -16.71 10.52
CA ASN A 14 -30.75 -18.04 10.00
C ASN A 14 -31.70 -18.02 8.79
N GLU A 15 -31.56 -16.98 7.97
CA GLU A 15 -32.33 -16.72 6.75
C GLU A 15 -31.37 -16.64 5.56
N ASP A 16 -31.85 -16.97 4.36
CA ASP A 16 -31.10 -16.71 3.14
C ASP A 16 -31.10 -15.21 2.83
N ILE A 17 -30.05 -14.76 2.10
CA ILE A 17 -29.97 -13.37 1.67
C ILE A 17 -31.13 -13.04 0.72
N PRO A 18 -31.71 -11.82 0.79
CA PRO A 18 -32.73 -11.40 -0.15
C PRO A 18 -32.17 -11.37 -1.59
N GLU A 19 -33.03 -11.60 -2.58
CA GLU A 19 -32.65 -11.57 -4.00
C GLU A 19 -32.04 -10.22 -4.40
N ASN A 20 -32.60 -9.13 -3.86
CA ASN A 20 -32.02 -7.81 -3.95
C ASN A 20 -31.25 -7.48 -2.65
N PRO A 21 -29.90 -7.42 -2.68
CA PRO A 21 -29.09 -7.13 -1.50
C PRO A 21 -29.35 -5.76 -0.86
N LEU A 22 -29.91 -4.81 -1.61
CA LEU A 22 -30.19 -3.45 -1.15
C LEU A 22 -31.63 -3.26 -0.65
N ALA A 23 -32.50 -4.27 -0.74
CA ALA A 23 -33.94 -4.17 -0.50
C ALA A 23 -34.33 -3.44 0.80
N TYR A 24 -33.54 -3.59 1.87
CA TYR A 24 -33.82 -2.94 3.15
C TYR A 24 -33.52 -1.44 3.17
N ILE A 25 -32.63 -0.95 2.29
CA ILE A 25 -32.13 0.42 2.31
C ILE A 25 -32.46 1.23 1.05
N GLU A 26 -33.10 0.64 0.04
CA GLU A 26 -33.43 1.33 -1.23
C GLU A 26 -34.28 2.58 -1.05
N ALA A 27 -35.06 2.61 0.03
CA ALA A 27 -35.93 3.71 0.38
C ALA A 27 -35.17 4.89 1.02
N TYR A 28 -33.90 4.75 1.41
CA TYR A 28 -33.15 5.83 2.05
C TYR A 28 -32.24 6.57 1.05
N PRO A 29 -32.00 7.88 1.25
CA PRO A 29 -31.12 8.63 0.36
C PRO A 29 -29.66 8.16 0.46
N THR A 30 -28.95 8.17 -0.68
CA THR A 30 -27.57 7.68 -0.75
C THR A 30 -26.63 8.47 0.15
N GLU A 31 -26.74 9.80 0.19
CA GLU A 31 -25.91 10.65 1.06
C GLU A 31 -26.04 10.29 2.54
N PHE A 32 -27.25 9.96 3.00
CA PHE A 32 -27.50 9.57 4.38
C PHE A 32 -26.87 8.21 4.70
N LEU A 33 -26.92 7.26 3.75
CA LEU A 33 -26.22 5.98 3.86
C LEU A 33 -24.69 6.19 3.88
N LEU A 34 -24.15 7.02 2.99
CA LEU A 34 -22.71 7.33 2.94
C LEU A 34 -22.22 7.96 4.26
N LEU A 35 -22.96 8.88 4.86
CA LEU A 35 -22.63 9.46 6.17
C LEU A 35 -22.50 8.38 7.27
N ARG A 36 -23.39 7.38 7.26
CA ARG A 36 -23.35 6.31 8.25
C ARG A 36 -22.22 5.34 7.98
N LEU A 37 -22.04 4.89 6.73
CA LEU A 37 -21.00 3.93 6.35
C LEU A 37 -19.58 4.50 6.49
N SER A 38 -19.37 5.76 6.11
CA SER A 38 -18.09 6.45 6.30
C SER A 38 -17.72 6.62 7.77
N LYS A 39 -18.71 6.90 8.64
CA LYS A 39 -18.49 6.92 10.10
C LYS A 39 -18.00 5.56 10.62
N ILE A 40 -18.59 4.46 10.13
CA ILE A 40 -18.15 3.11 10.50
C ILE A 40 -16.69 2.89 10.06
N ASN A 41 -16.35 3.21 8.80
CA ASN A 41 -14.98 3.09 8.31
C ASN A 41 -13.99 3.94 9.10
N ALA A 42 -14.36 5.17 9.47
CA ALA A 42 -13.53 6.02 10.32
C ALA A 42 -13.26 5.37 11.69
N MET A 43 -14.27 4.77 12.32
CA MET A 43 -14.10 4.06 13.60
C MET A 43 -13.24 2.80 13.46
N LEU A 44 -13.42 2.04 12.38
CA LEU A 44 -12.60 0.85 12.09
C LEU A 44 -11.14 1.20 11.79
N PHE A 45 -10.89 2.33 11.13
CA PHE A 45 -9.54 2.84 10.86
C PHE A 45 -8.81 3.25 12.15
N GLN A 46 -9.55 3.87 13.09
CA GLN A 46 -9.00 4.38 14.35
C GLN A 46 -8.66 3.29 15.35
N ASP A 47 -9.45 2.22 15.38
CA ASP A 47 -9.35 1.19 16.41
C ASP A 47 -9.57 -0.23 15.83
N PRO A 48 -8.73 -0.67 14.86
CA PRO A 48 -8.96 -1.91 14.11
C PRO A 48 -8.95 -3.16 15.00
N ASP A 49 -8.09 -3.16 16.03
CA ASP A 49 -7.81 -4.33 16.88
C ASP A 49 -8.60 -4.33 18.21
N SER A 50 -9.38 -3.30 18.50
CA SER A 50 -10.16 -3.25 19.75
C SER A 50 -11.29 -4.26 19.76
N ARG A 51 -11.41 -4.98 20.88
CA ARG A 51 -12.52 -5.91 21.13
C ARG A 51 -13.87 -5.21 21.23
N ASN A 52 -13.88 -3.91 21.53
CA ASN A 52 -15.10 -3.15 21.75
C ASN A 52 -15.54 -2.34 20.53
N VAL A 53 -14.75 -2.31 19.45
CA VAL A 53 -15.02 -1.41 18.31
C VAL A 53 -16.38 -1.67 17.65
N ASP A 54 -16.83 -2.94 17.57
CA ASP A 54 -18.14 -3.26 17.00
C ASP A 54 -19.30 -2.73 17.87
N SER A 55 -19.17 -2.83 19.20
CA SER A 55 -20.14 -2.27 20.15
C SER A 55 -20.21 -0.74 20.03
N GLU A 56 -19.05 -0.11 19.93
CA GLU A 56 -18.93 1.33 19.73
C GLU A 56 -19.56 1.76 18.39
N ILE A 57 -19.31 1.01 17.31
CA ILE A 57 -19.92 1.26 16.00
C ILE A 57 -21.44 1.15 16.08
N ILE A 58 -21.97 0.14 16.74
CA ILE A 58 -23.41 -0.05 16.90
C ILE A 58 -24.02 1.16 17.60
N LYS A 59 -23.43 1.57 18.73
CA LYS A 59 -23.91 2.70 19.53
C LYS A 59 -23.77 4.05 18.82
N HIS A 60 -22.62 4.29 18.18
CA HIS A 60 -22.25 5.63 17.72
C HIS A 60 -22.40 5.85 16.22
N ALA A 61 -22.53 4.81 15.41
CA ALA A 61 -22.73 4.93 13.97
C ALA A 61 -24.08 4.36 13.51
N ILE A 62 -24.45 3.15 13.93
CA ILE A 62 -25.71 2.52 13.48
C ILE A 62 -26.93 3.12 14.19
N PHE A 63 -26.92 3.14 15.52
CA PHE A 63 -28.04 3.56 16.37
C PHE A 63 -27.81 4.93 17.03
N ALA A 64 -26.99 5.78 16.40
CA ALA A 64 -26.52 7.05 16.96
C ALA A 64 -27.65 8.03 17.36
N ASP A 65 -28.79 7.97 16.68
CA ASP A 65 -29.92 8.89 16.89
C ASP A 65 -31.00 8.31 17.81
N ILE A 66 -30.77 7.15 18.42
CA ILE A 66 -31.74 6.48 19.30
C ILE A 66 -31.35 6.71 20.76
N GLN A 67 -32.15 7.54 21.44
CA GLN A 67 -31.96 7.79 22.86
C GLN A 67 -32.23 6.53 23.70
N GLY A 68 -31.36 6.26 24.67
CA GLY A 68 -31.52 5.11 25.57
C GLY A 68 -31.38 3.75 24.87
N PHE A 69 -30.71 3.70 23.71
CA PHE A 69 -30.53 2.45 22.98
C PHE A 69 -29.88 1.37 23.86
N GLU A 70 -30.63 0.29 24.05
CA GLU A 70 -30.12 -1.00 24.47
C GLU A 70 -30.00 -1.90 23.26
N ILE A 71 -28.95 -2.72 23.23
CA ILE A 71 -28.75 -3.71 22.17
C ILE A 71 -30.01 -4.61 22.10
N PRO A 72 -30.70 -4.64 20.94
CA PRO A 72 -31.87 -5.49 20.76
C PRO A 72 -31.58 -6.94 21.18
N ALA A 73 -32.52 -7.57 21.87
CA ALA A 73 -32.35 -8.93 22.39
C ALA A 73 -31.93 -9.94 21.31
N GLU A 74 -32.42 -9.77 20.07
CA GLU A 74 -32.05 -10.53 18.87
C GLU A 74 -30.54 -10.51 18.56
N PHE A 75 -29.81 -9.52 19.05
CA PHE A 75 -28.37 -9.34 18.81
C PHE A 75 -27.51 -9.78 19.98
N GLN A 76 -28.03 -9.81 21.22
CA GLN A 76 -27.26 -9.97 22.45
C GLN A 76 -26.42 -11.27 22.52
N ASN A 77 -26.91 -12.38 21.96
CA ASN A 77 -26.19 -13.66 21.98
C ASN A 77 -24.91 -13.63 21.14
N ASN A 78 -24.87 -12.80 20.08
CA ASN A 78 -23.75 -12.73 19.14
C ASN A 78 -22.66 -11.73 19.58
N PHE A 79 -22.94 -10.86 20.57
CA PHE A 79 -21.97 -9.91 21.14
C PHE A 79 -20.85 -10.57 21.96
N LYS A 80 -21.03 -11.82 22.37
CA LYS A 80 -20.00 -12.60 23.09
C LYS A 80 -19.08 -13.39 22.17
N SER A 81 -19.34 -13.37 20.85
CA SER A 81 -18.52 -14.12 19.90
C SER A 81 -17.18 -13.42 19.63
N GLU A 82 -16.14 -14.18 19.30
CA GLU A 82 -14.86 -13.64 18.82
C GLU A 82 -14.95 -13.11 17.38
N LYS A 83 -16.10 -13.28 16.72
CA LYS A 83 -16.34 -12.84 15.34
C LYS A 83 -16.73 -11.36 15.33
N ARG A 84 -16.30 -10.67 14.27
CA ARG A 84 -16.61 -9.26 14.04
C ARG A 84 -17.90 -9.08 13.24
N TRP A 85 -18.54 -7.95 13.44
CA TRP A 85 -19.79 -7.56 12.79
C TRP A 85 -19.52 -6.60 11.64
N PHE A 86 -18.46 -5.81 11.78
CA PHE A 86 -18.05 -4.82 10.79
C PHE A 86 -16.66 -5.15 10.29
N SER A 87 -16.54 -5.16 8.97
CA SER A 87 -15.26 -5.23 8.29
C SER A 87 -15.25 -4.13 7.23
N PRO A 88 -14.15 -3.39 7.09
CA PRO A 88 -14.10 -2.29 6.14
C PRO A 88 -14.30 -2.73 4.68
N ALA A 89 -13.91 -3.96 4.33
CA ALA A 89 -13.93 -4.45 2.95
C ALA A 89 -15.36 -4.67 2.40
N PRO A 90 -16.26 -5.38 3.11
CA PRO A 90 -17.69 -5.39 2.81
C PRO A 90 -18.34 -4.01 2.78
N ILE A 91 -17.95 -3.10 3.70
CA ILE A 91 -18.50 -1.74 3.74
C ILE A 91 -18.11 -0.95 2.48
N ALA A 92 -16.86 -1.07 2.02
CA ALA A 92 -16.42 -0.45 0.77
C ALA A 92 -17.18 -1.01 -0.45
N MET A 93 -17.46 -2.32 -0.47
CA MET A 93 -18.32 -2.94 -1.49
C MET A 93 -19.75 -2.39 -1.44
N LEU A 94 -20.33 -2.23 -0.24
CA LEU A 94 -21.65 -1.62 -0.07
C LEU A 94 -21.67 -0.16 -0.54
N ILE A 95 -20.66 0.64 -0.20
CA ILE A 95 -20.50 2.02 -0.68
C ILE A 95 -20.49 2.06 -2.22
N THR A 96 -19.81 1.12 -2.86
CA THR A 96 -19.75 1.02 -4.33
C THR A 96 -21.13 0.78 -4.94
N GLU A 97 -21.91 -0.14 -4.37
CA GLU A 97 -23.25 -0.48 -4.88
C GLU A 97 -24.26 0.65 -4.66
N ILE A 98 -24.25 1.34 -3.51
CA ILE A 98 -25.16 2.48 -3.28
C ILE A 98 -24.81 3.71 -4.15
N LEU A 99 -23.54 3.87 -4.54
CA LEU A 99 -23.11 4.92 -5.47
C LEU A 99 -23.50 4.60 -6.91
N LYS A 100 -23.65 3.30 -7.25
CA LYS A 100 -24.16 2.86 -8.55
C LYS A 100 -25.64 3.20 -8.72
N ASP A 101 -26.44 2.95 -7.69
CA ASP A 101 -27.87 3.30 -7.63
C ASP A 101 -28.10 4.62 -6.85
N PHE A 102 -27.40 5.68 -7.28
CA PHE A 102 -27.42 6.95 -6.55
C PHE A 102 -28.82 7.59 -6.55
N LYS A 103 -29.35 7.86 -5.35
CA LYS A 103 -30.65 8.48 -5.11
C LYS A 103 -30.48 9.81 -4.38
N THR A 104 -30.92 10.89 -5.02
CA THR A 104 -30.97 12.23 -4.43
C THR A 104 -32.06 12.34 -3.36
N VAL A 105 -31.82 13.16 -2.34
CA VAL A 105 -32.73 13.40 -1.22
C VAL A 105 -33.85 14.38 -1.62
N GLU A 106 -35.11 14.10 -1.24
CA GLU A 106 -36.12 15.14 -1.01
C GLU A 106 -35.92 15.72 0.40
N LYS A 107 -35.67 17.04 0.51
CA LYS A 107 -35.18 17.70 1.74
C LYS A 107 -36.06 17.51 2.99
N ASP A 108 -37.33 17.17 2.82
CA ASP A 108 -38.32 17.15 3.92
C ASP A 108 -38.75 15.73 4.35
N ARG A 109 -38.09 14.68 3.87
CA ARG A 109 -38.50 13.31 4.19
C ARG A 109 -38.16 12.94 5.64
N VAL A 110 -39.20 12.66 6.43
CA VAL A 110 -39.07 12.13 7.80
C VAL A 110 -38.61 10.67 7.74
N ILE A 111 -37.42 10.39 8.31
CA ILE A 111 -36.85 9.05 8.39
C ILE A 111 -37.15 8.46 9.77
N ASN A 112 -37.78 7.27 9.81
CA ASN A 112 -37.87 6.49 11.05
C ASN A 112 -36.49 5.95 11.41
N THR A 113 -35.83 6.58 12.39
CA THR A 113 -34.44 6.30 12.77
C THR A 113 -34.23 4.87 13.22
N LEU A 114 -35.15 4.28 13.97
CA LEU A 114 -35.06 2.88 14.41
C LEU A 114 -35.14 1.89 13.25
N ALA A 115 -36.11 2.08 12.35
CA ALA A 115 -36.25 1.25 11.17
C ALA A 115 -35.03 1.37 10.26
N PHE A 116 -34.51 2.59 10.07
CA PHE A 116 -33.29 2.85 9.34
C PHE A 116 -32.09 2.10 9.93
N SER A 117 -31.82 2.24 11.22
CA SER A 117 -30.68 1.61 11.87
C SER A 117 -30.71 0.09 11.75
N ARG A 118 -31.90 -0.53 11.94
CA ARG A 118 -32.08 -1.98 11.76
C ARG A 118 -31.83 -2.41 10.31
N ASN A 119 -32.39 -1.68 9.35
CA ASN A 119 -32.26 -2.00 7.92
C ASN A 119 -30.82 -1.84 7.43
N LEU A 120 -30.12 -0.79 7.85
CA LEU A 120 -28.71 -0.58 7.54
C LEU A 120 -27.87 -1.72 8.11
N PHE A 121 -28.10 -2.09 9.37
CA PHE A 121 -27.35 -3.17 10.00
C PHE A 121 -27.56 -4.52 9.30
N LYS A 122 -28.80 -4.87 8.96
CA LYS A 122 -29.10 -6.06 8.13
C LYS A 122 -28.36 -6.05 6.81
N THR A 123 -28.37 -4.91 6.12
CA THR A 123 -27.69 -4.76 4.83
C THR A 123 -26.17 -4.94 4.94
N ILE A 124 -25.55 -4.42 6.00
CA ILE A 124 -24.11 -4.65 6.26
C ILE A 124 -23.82 -6.15 6.42
N LEU A 125 -24.65 -6.89 7.17
CA LEU A 125 -24.48 -8.34 7.32
C LEU A 125 -24.67 -9.10 5.99
N ILE A 126 -25.58 -8.65 5.12
CA ILE A 126 -25.72 -9.20 3.76
C ILE A 126 -24.42 -9.02 2.98
N TYR A 127 -23.84 -7.82 3.00
CA TYR A 127 -22.60 -7.54 2.29
C TYR A 127 -21.39 -8.25 2.90
N ASN A 128 -21.35 -8.49 4.21
CA ASN A 128 -20.36 -9.38 4.81
C ASN A 128 -20.44 -10.77 4.17
N GLN A 129 -21.65 -11.34 4.11
CA GLN A 129 -21.86 -12.66 3.53
C GLN A 129 -21.50 -12.71 2.04
N LEU A 130 -21.94 -11.73 1.25
CA LEU A 130 -21.62 -11.63 -0.18
C LEU A 130 -20.12 -11.47 -0.43
N TYR A 131 -19.44 -10.65 0.37
CA TYR A 131 -18.01 -10.40 0.21
C TYR A 131 -17.20 -11.66 0.54
N TYR A 132 -17.51 -12.33 1.66
CA TYR A 132 -16.75 -13.47 2.16
C TYR A 132 -17.11 -14.81 1.50
N SER A 133 -18.29 -14.95 0.91
CA SER A 133 -18.67 -16.15 0.15
C SER A 133 -17.88 -16.33 -1.16
N ARG A 134 -17.20 -15.27 -1.63
CA ARG A 134 -16.31 -15.32 -2.81
C ARG A 134 -15.08 -16.21 -2.61
N TYR A 135 -14.79 -16.62 -1.38
CA TYR A 135 -13.68 -17.52 -1.05
C TYR A 135 -13.86 -18.95 -1.59
N GLY A 136 -15.05 -19.36 -2.04
CA GLY A 136 -15.27 -20.69 -2.64
C GLY A 136 -14.79 -21.86 -1.78
N ASP A 137 -14.63 -23.04 -2.42
CA ASP A 137 -14.17 -24.28 -1.77
C ASP A 137 -12.64 -24.48 -1.91
N GLU A 138 -11.85 -23.41 -1.94
CA GLU A 138 -10.42 -23.54 -2.18
C GLU A 138 -9.63 -24.12 -1.01
N ASP A 139 -8.59 -24.88 -1.35
CA ASP A 139 -7.61 -25.35 -0.39
C ASP A 139 -6.84 -24.17 0.24
N MET A 140 -7.16 -23.90 1.50
CA MET A 140 -6.50 -22.94 2.38
C MET A 140 -5.00 -23.22 2.58
N MET A 141 -4.53 -24.44 2.30
CA MET A 141 -3.11 -24.83 2.33
C MET A 141 -2.43 -24.74 0.95
N SER A 142 -2.97 -23.88 0.07
CA SER A 142 -2.36 -23.54 -1.22
C SER A 142 -1.92 -22.07 -1.28
N LEU A 143 -1.03 -21.74 -2.22
CA LEU A 143 -0.64 -20.34 -2.47
C LEU A 143 -1.84 -19.50 -2.95
N GLN A 144 -2.77 -20.10 -3.69
CA GLN A 144 -4.00 -19.45 -4.11
C GLN A 144 -4.89 -19.13 -2.91
N GLY A 145 -5.08 -20.07 -2.00
CA GLY A 145 -5.86 -19.86 -0.76
C GLY A 145 -5.27 -18.75 0.10
N VAL A 146 -3.95 -18.76 0.32
CA VAL A 146 -3.25 -17.70 1.05
C VAL A 146 -3.37 -16.34 0.38
N PHE A 147 -3.18 -16.27 -0.94
CA PHE A 147 -3.37 -15.03 -1.71
C PHE A 147 -4.78 -14.48 -1.52
N ARG A 148 -5.81 -15.30 -1.76
CA ARG A 148 -7.22 -14.88 -1.63
C ARG A 148 -7.52 -14.41 -0.22
N LEU A 149 -7.08 -15.15 0.79
CA LEU A 149 -7.29 -14.80 2.19
C LEU A 149 -6.67 -13.44 2.53
N GLU A 150 -5.43 -13.16 2.12
CA GLU A 150 -4.80 -11.85 2.35
C GLU A 150 -5.50 -10.70 1.62
N ILE A 151 -5.91 -10.93 0.36
CA ILE A 151 -6.66 -9.93 -0.41
C ILE A 151 -8.02 -9.65 0.21
N MET A 152 -8.72 -10.67 0.72
CA MET A 152 -10.00 -10.50 1.40
C MET A 152 -9.89 -9.63 2.64
N GLN A 153 -8.80 -9.74 3.40
CA GLN A 153 -8.53 -8.87 4.54
C GLN A 153 -8.11 -7.45 4.12
N GLN A 154 -7.88 -7.20 2.84
CA GLN A 154 -7.46 -5.91 2.28
C GLN A 154 -6.20 -5.32 2.94
N ASN A 155 -5.28 -6.17 3.41
CA ASN A 155 -4.06 -5.70 4.07
C ASN A 155 -3.23 -4.76 3.18
N TYR A 156 -3.29 -4.94 1.86
CA TYR A 156 -2.63 -4.07 0.89
C TYR A 156 -3.11 -2.61 0.92
N LEU A 157 -4.37 -2.39 1.30
CA LEU A 157 -5.02 -1.07 1.36
C LEU A 157 -5.11 -0.53 2.79
N ARG A 158 -5.07 -1.41 3.79
CA ARG A 158 -5.43 -1.10 5.19
C ARG A 158 -4.26 -1.19 6.15
N ASN A 159 -3.04 -1.31 5.64
CA ASN A 159 -1.84 -1.29 6.45
C ASN A 159 -1.56 0.15 6.90
N THR A 160 -1.90 0.46 8.15
CA THR A 160 -1.78 1.83 8.71
C THR A 160 -0.37 2.16 9.22
N GLY A 161 0.46 1.15 9.51
CA GLY A 161 1.82 1.33 10.04
C GLY A 161 2.77 2.15 9.13
N PRO A 162 2.71 1.98 7.79
CA PRO A 162 3.52 2.72 6.83
C PRO A 162 3.22 4.22 6.67
N MET A 163 1.99 4.66 6.93
CA MET A 163 1.43 5.80 6.20
C MET A 163 1.94 7.18 6.61
N LYS A 164 2.60 7.35 7.76
CA LYS A 164 2.94 8.71 8.24
C LYS A 164 4.29 9.19 7.75
N MET A 165 5.38 8.62 8.26
CA MET A 165 6.72 9.13 7.98
C MET A 165 7.22 8.74 6.58
N MET A 166 7.02 7.49 6.15
CA MET A 166 7.54 7.05 4.86
C MET A 166 6.90 7.81 3.70
N THR A 167 5.60 8.09 3.81
CA THR A 167 4.87 9.00 2.92
C THR A 167 5.55 10.36 2.83
N LEU A 168 5.75 11.04 3.96
CA LEU A 168 6.42 12.34 3.96
C LEU A 168 7.79 12.25 3.31
N MET A 169 8.63 11.32 3.74
CA MET A 169 9.97 11.16 3.17
C MET A 169 9.92 10.94 1.66
N LYS A 170 9.03 10.07 1.14
CA LYS A 170 8.82 9.90 -0.30
C LYS A 170 8.52 11.24 -0.97
N PHE A 171 7.62 12.04 -0.40
CA PHE A 171 7.27 13.35 -0.94
C PHE A 171 8.40 14.38 -0.86
N ALA A 172 9.31 14.29 0.12
CA ALA A 172 10.51 15.14 0.13
C ALA A 172 11.41 14.79 -1.04
N PHE A 173 11.63 13.50 -1.28
CA PHE A 173 12.39 13.03 -2.43
C PHE A 173 11.70 13.40 -3.75
N ILE A 174 10.37 13.28 -3.86
CA ILE A 174 9.61 13.70 -5.05
C ILE A 174 9.78 15.19 -5.28
N SER A 175 9.59 16.01 -4.24
CA SER A 175 9.71 17.46 -4.33
C SER A 175 11.11 17.87 -4.77
N LYS A 176 12.15 17.29 -4.15
CA LYS A 176 13.54 17.55 -4.53
C LYS A 176 13.84 17.07 -5.94
N PHE A 177 13.35 15.89 -6.33
CA PHE A 177 13.52 15.36 -7.68
C PHE A 177 12.93 16.33 -8.71
N LEU A 178 11.66 16.73 -8.55
CA LEU A 178 11.00 17.61 -9.50
C LEU A 178 11.63 19.00 -9.55
N ASP A 179 12.17 19.50 -8.44
CA ASP A 179 12.88 20.78 -8.39
C ASP A 179 14.20 20.77 -9.19
N VAL A 180 14.99 19.70 -9.07
CA VAL A 180 16.30 19.60 -9.75
C VAL A 180 16.21 18.98 -11.15
N HIS A 181 15.09 18.35 -11.48
CA HIS A 181 14.92 17.66 -12.76
C HIS A 181 14.42 18.63 -13.84
N LEU A 182 15.39 19.22 -14.58
CA LEU A 182 15.17 20.25 -15.60
C LEU A 182 13.98 19.98 -16.53
N ALA A 183 13.80 18.73 -16.95
CA ALA A 183 12.79 18.35 -17.94
C ALA A 183 11.35 18.24 -17.40
N LEU A 184 11.16 18.30 -16.07
CA LEU A 184 9.86 18.16 -15.38
C LEU A 184 9.56 19.33 -14.43
N LYS A 185 10.56 20.17 -14.12
CA LYS A 185 10.43 21.27 -13.15
C LYS A 185 9.28 22.21 -13.50
N GLN A 186 9.21 22.64 -14.76
CA GLN A 186 8.17 23.57 -15.21
C GLN A 186 6.77 22.94 -15.13
N ASP A 187 6.64 21.68 -15.56
CA ASP A 187 5.39 20.92 -15.44
C ASP A 187 4.94 20.83 -13.96
N ALA A 188 5.89 20.60 -13.05
CA ALA A 188 5.62 20.50 -11.62
C ALA A 188 5.12 21.83 -11.02
N ILE A 189 5.66 22.97 -11.46
CA ILE A 189 5.19 24.31 -11.06
C ILE A 189 3.75 24.51 -11.52
N GLU A 190 3.45 24.18 -12.78
CA GLU A 190 2.11 24.34 -13.35
C GLU A 190 1.09 23.42 -12.67
N PHE A 191 1.46 22.17 -12.40
CA PHE A 191 0.65 21.24 -11.63
C PHE A 191 0.36 21.77 -10.22
N CYS A 192 1.38 22.26 -9.50
CA CYS A 192 1.20 22.79 -8.15
C CYS A 192 0.26 24.00 -8.16
N LYS A 193 0.37 24.88 -9.17
CA LYS A 193 -0.56 26.00 -9.37
C LYS A 193 -1.99 25.53 -9.58
N GLU A 194 -2.21 24.55 -10.45
CA GLU A 194 -3.54 23.98 -10.72
C GLU A 194 -4.16 23.33 -9.46
N MET A 195 -3.34 22.64 -8.67
CA MET A 195 -3.77 21.98 -7.43
C MET A 195 -3.85 22.92 -6.22
N GLN A 196 -3.53 24.22 -6.38
CA GLN A 196 -3.45 25.21 -5.29
C GLN A 196 -2.44 24.83 -4.18
N LEU A 197 -1.27 24.33 -4.61
CA LEU A 197 -0.16 23.92 -3.74
C LEU A 197 1.08 24.77 -4.04
N GLY A 198 1.90 25.04 -3.02
CA GLY A 198 3.21 25.67 -3.19
C GLY A 198 4.27 24.74 -3.80
N ASN A 199 4.19 23.44 -3.55
CA ASN A 199 5.14 22.44 -4.04
C ASN A 199 4.58 21.01 -3.87
N PRO A 200 5.25 19.99 -4.46
CA PRO A 200 4.82 18.59 -4.33
C PRO A 200 4.82 18.05 -2.89
N TRP A 201 5.67 18.56 -2.01
CA TRP A 201 5.67 18.13 -0.60
C TRP A 201 4.34 18.45 0.09
N LEU A 202 3.74 19.61 -0.21
CA LEU A 202 2.44 20.01 0.34
C LEU A 202 1.29 19.07 -0.07
N TYR A 203 1.41 18.38 -1.21
CA TYR A 203 0.46 17.32 -1.59
C TYR A 203 0.47 16.18 -0.55
N GLY A 204 1.66 15.64 -0.25
CA GLY A 204 1.79 14.55 0.73
C GLY A 204 1.43 14.99 2.15
N LYS A 205 1.83 16.22 2.51
CA LYS A 205 1.47 16.84 3.79
C LYS A 205 -0.04 16.99 3.96
N PHE A 206 -0.77 17.47 2.95
CA PHE A 206 -2.23 17.62 3.01
C PHE A 206 -2.94 16.30 3.37
N PHE A 207 -2.62 15.21 2.66
CA PHE A 207 -3.25 13.92 2.94
C PHE A 207 -2.85 13.37 4.31
N LEU A 208 -1.61 13.62 4.75
CA LEU A 208 -1.21 13.25 6.10
C LEU A 208 -1.98 14.04 7.16
N GLU A 209 -2.15 15.36 6.99
CA GLU A 209 -2.92 16.19 7.89
C GLU A 209 -4.36 15.67 8.01
N VAL A 210 -5.00 15.33 6.88
CA VAL A 210 -6.32 14.69 6.88
C VAL A 210 -6.31 13.36 7.65
N LEU A 211 -5.31 12.49 7.44
CA LEU A 211 -5.18 11.24 8.17
C LEU A 211 -4.96 11.44 9.67
N THR A 212 -4.22 12.49 10.08
CA THR A 212 -3.97 12.79 11.50
C THR A 212 -5.24 13.21 12.24
N LEU A 213 -6.21 13.83 11.54
CA LEU A 213 -7.51 14.15 12.14
C LEU A 213 -8.21 12.89 12.65
N ALA A 214 -8.08 11.76 11.95
CA ALA A 214 -8.67 10.51 12.41
C ALA A 214 -7.99 10.00 13.68
N LEU A 215 -6.70 10.22 13.87
CA LEU A 215 -5.93 9.42 14.84
C LEU A 215 -5.98 9.93 16.28
N THR A 216 -6.60 11.08 16.53
CA THR A 216 -6.83 11.58 17.89
C THR A 216 -8.13 11.01 18.46
N SER A 217 -8.12 10.57 19.72
CA SER A 217 -9.31 10.01 20.40
C SER A 217 -10.51 10.97 20.44
N VAL A 218 -10.26 12.28 20.49
CA VAL A 218 -11.30 13.34 20.45
C VAL A 218 -12.08 13.35 19.14
N ASN A 219 -11.48 12.86 18.06
CA ASN A 219 -12.07 12.79 16.73
C ASN A 219 -12.63 11.40 16.40
N LYS A 220 -12.99 10.58 17.42
CA LYS A 220 -13.52 9.22 17.17
C LYS A 220 -14.74 9.26 16.23
N GLY A 221 -14.66 8.54 15.11
CA GLY A 221 -15.67 8.52 14.06
C GLY A 221 -15.81 9.82 13.26
N LYS A 222 -14.89 10.79 13.38
CA LYS A 222 -14.89 12.01 12.56
C LYS A 222 -14.56 11.64 11.12
N HIS A 223 -15.52 11.88 10.24
CA HIS A 223 -15.44 11.55 8.82
C HIS A 223 -15.96 12.69 7.92
N VAL A 224 -16.51 13.75 8.50
CA VAL A 224 -16.91 14.96 7.77
C VAL A 224 -15.86 16.04 7.99
N LEU A 225 -15.38 16.61 6.90
CA LEU A 225 -14.44 17.72 6.87
C LEU A 225 -15.17 19.01 6.53
N ASN A 226 -14.81 20.06 7.24
CA ASN A 226 -15.01 21.41 6.76
C ASN A 226 -13.87 21.74 5.81
N VAL A 227 -14.20 21.98 4.53
CA VAL A 227 -13.21 22.19 3.46
C VAL A 227 -12.85 23.66 3.27
N LYS A 228 -13.45 24.56 4.07
CA LYS A 228 -13.08 25.96 4.10
C LYS A 228 -11.58 26.07 4.43
N ASP A 229 -10.86 26.82 3.60
CA ASP A 229 -9.40 27.02 3.67
C ASP A 229 -8.54 25.79 3.31
N MET A 230 -9.13 24.74 2.72
CA MET A 230 -8.39 23.62 2.11
C MET A 230 -8.16 23.83 0.60
N PRO A 231 -7.16 23.19 -0.02
CA PRO A 231 -6.91 23.27 -1.46
C PRO A 231 -8.05 22.57 -2.23
N GLU A 232 -9.09 23.34 -2.57
CA GLU A 232 -10.33 22.85 -3.17
C GLU A 232 -10.08 22.05 -4.44
N ARG A 233 -9.16 22.51 -5.30
CA ARG A 233 -8.81 21.79 -6.54
C ARG A 233 -8.20 20.42 -6.28
N LEU A 234 -7.28 20.32 -5.32
CA LEU A 234 -6.74 19.03 -4.90
C LEU A 234 -7.85 18.13 -4.35
N MET A 235 -8.73 18.63 -3.48
CA MET A 235 -9.79 17.82 -2.90
C MET A 235 -10.77 17.31 -3.96
N ARG A 236 -11.18 18.17 -4.90
CA ARG A 236 -12.11 17.81 -5.98
C ARG A 236 -11.48 16.85 -6.99
N GLU A 237 -10.17 16.90 -7.23
CA GLU A 237 -9.47 15.87 -8.00
C GLU A 237 -9.67 14.50 -7.34
N TYR A 238 -9.64 14.40 -6.01
CA TYR A 238 -9.82 13.14 -5.27
C TYR A 238 -11.25 12.89 -4.78
N ALA A 239 -12.25 13.54 -5.41
CA ALA A 239 -13.65 13.38 -5.06
C ALA A 239 -14.42 12.49 -6.04
N ILE A 240 -15.43 11.79 -5.52
CA ILE A 240 -16.41 11.07 -6.34
C ILE A 240 -17.19 12.07 -7.19
N ASP A 241 -17.28 11.77 -8.48
CA ASP A 241 -18.09 12.50 -9.45
C ASP A 241 -19.24 11.61 -9.90
N ILE A 242 -20.42 11.81 -9.31
CA ILE A 242 -21.62 11.00 -9.58
C ILE A 242 -21.99 11.02 -11.06
N SER A 243 -21.78 12.14 -11.75
CA SER A 243 -22.07 12.26 -13.18
C SER A 243 -21.26 11.24 -14.01
N LYS A 244 -20.02 10.96 -13.60
CA LYS A 244 -19.14 9.97 -14.24
C LYS A 244 -19.43 8.53 -13.84
N LEU A 245 -20.14 8.31 -12.71
CA LEU A 245 -20.51 6.96 -12.26
C LEU A 245 -21.84 6.48 -12.87
N SER A 246 -22.82 7.39 -13.00
CA SER A 246 -24.19 7.07 -13.44
C SER A 246 -24.32 6.42 -14.83
N GLY A 247 -23.29 6.48 -15.67
CA GLY A 247 -23.26 5.87 -17.00
C GLY A 247 -22.48 4.57 -17.12
N LYS A 248 -22.00 3.98 -16.01
CA LYS A 248 -21.17 2.77 -16.03
C LYS A 248 -21.98 1.52 -15.72
N ASP A 249 -21.91 0.52 -16.60
CA ASP A 249 -22.55 -0.79 -16.39
C ASP A 249 -22.02 -1.51 -15.13
N GLN A 250 -20.72 -1.35 -14.87
CA GLN A 250 -20.02 -1.91 -13.72
C GLN A 250 -19.07 -0.88 -13.11
N LEU A 251 -19.21 -0.65 -11.81
CA LEU A 251 -18.26 0.12 -11.01
C LEU A 251 -17.20 -0.81 -10.44
N SER A 252 -15.94 -0.39 -10.53
CA SER A 252 -14.81 -1.06 -9.89
C SER A 252 -14.46 -0.33 -8.60
N LEU A 253 -14.49 -1.05 -7.47
CA LEU A 253 -14.10 -0.50 -6.18
C LEU A 253 -12.69 0.10 -6.26
N ASN A 254 -11.72 -0.64 -6.81
CA ASN A 254 -10.31 -0.24 -6.78
C ASN A 254 -9.94 0.81 -7.85
N MET A 255 -10.76 1.02 -8.89
CA MET A 255 -10.48 1.98 -9.96
C MET A 255 -11.36 3.22 -9.91
N ASP A 256 -12.59 3.10 -9.42
CA ASP A 256 -13.58 4.19 -9.44
C ASP A 256 -13.80 4.82 -8.06
N ILE A 257 -13.71 4.02 -6.98
CA ILE A 257 -14.05 4.48 -5.62
C ILE A 257 -12.81 4.73 -4.77
N VAL A 258 -11.91 3.74 -4.64
CA VAL A 258 -10.67 3.85 -3.84
C VAL A 258 -9.82 5.06 -4.26
N PRO A 259 -9.66 5.40 -5.55
CA PRO A 259 -8.91 6.58 -5.95
C PRO A 259 -9.56 7.91 -5.56
N LYS A 260 -10.82 7.91 -5.10
CA LYS A 260 -11.63 9.10 -4.83
C LYS A 260 -12.15 9.06 -3.38
N PRO A 261 -11.27 9.26 -2.37
CA PRO A 261 -11.62 9.16 -0.95
C PRO A 261 -12.67 10.16 -0.48
N PHE A 262 -12.91 11.25 -1.22
CA PHE A 262 -13.85 12.30 -0.83
C PHE A 262 -15.21 12.18 -1.52
N TYR A 263 -16.26 12.58 -0.83
CA TYR A 263 -17.58 12.83 -1.39
C TYR A 263 -18.10 14.18 -0.87
N PHE A 264 -18.39 15.14 -1.75
CA PHE A 264 -18.87 16.46 -1.35
C PHE A 264 -20.38 16.44 -1.13
N ILE A 265 -20.82 16.89 0.05
CA ILE A 265 -22.25 17.10 0.37
C ILE A 265 -22.69 18.47 -0.13
N ASP A 266 -21.83 19.46 0.09
CA ASP A 266 -21.98 20.84 -0.40
C ASP A 266 -20.59 21.46 -0.61
N ASP A 267 -20.53 22.74 -0.97
CA ASP A 267 -19.27 23.43 -1.26
C ASP A 267 -18.33 23.58 -0.05
N ASN A 268 -18.84 23.45 1.17
CA ASN A 268 -18.09 23.61 2.41
C ASN A 268 -17.86 22.30 3.18
N GLN A 269 -18.52 21.20 2.78
CA GLN A 269 -18.46 19.93 3.49
C GLN A 269 -18.16 18.74 2.58
N ALA A 270 -17.16 17.95 2.98
CA ALA A 270 -16.82 16.69 2.33
C ALA A 270 -16.82 15.54 3.35
N ILE A 271 -17.39 14.41 2.94
CA ILE A 271 -17.28 13.11 3.60
C ILE A 271 -15.98 12.44 3.16
N ILE A 272 -15.26 11.86 4.10
CA ILE A 272 -14.20 10.89 3.87
C ILE A 272 -14.84 9.51 3.85
N LEU A 273 -14.90 8.87 2.69
CA LEU A 273 -15.56 7.56 2.53
C LEU A 273 -14.85 6.46 3.33
N ASP A 274 -13.52 6.48 3.30
CA ASP A 274 -12.66 5.56 4.03
C ASP A 274 -11.25 6.17 4.13
N TYR A 275 -10.70 6.30 5.34
CA TYR A 275 -9.35 6.84 5.52
C TYR A 275 -8.27 5.95 4.90
N SER A 276 -8.50 4.64 4.76
CA SER A 276 -7.57 3.74 4.07
C SER A 276 -7.41 4.08 2.58
N PHE A 277 -8.39 4.76 1.96
CA PHE A 277 -8.32 5.10 0.54
C PHE A 277 -7.27 6.18 0.23
N PHE A 278 -6.87 6.98 1.23
CA PHE A 278 -5.77 7.93 1.06
C PHE A 278 -4.44 7.27 0.71
N GLN A 279 -4.27 5.97 1.02
CA GLN A 279 -3.06 5.24 0.62
C GLN A 279 -2.90 5.24 -0.90
N TYR A 280 -4.00 5.09 -1.64
CA TYR A 280 -3.94 5.19 -3.08
C TYR A 280 -3.52 6.59 -3.54
N ALA A 281 -4.14 7.64 -3.00
CA ALA A 281 -3.83 9.03 -3.36
C ALA A 281 -2.35 9.37 -3.15
N VAL A 282 -1.77 8.86 -2.05
CA VAL A 282 -0.39 9.09 -1.65
C VAL A 282 0.61 8.22 -2.41
N GLU A 283 0.35 6.91 -2.57
CA GLU A 283 1.32 5.97 -3.12
C GLU A 283 1.28 5.87 -4.65
N GLN A 284 0.10 5.99 -5.25
CA GLN A 284 -0.10 5.79 -6.70
C GLN A 284 -0.70 7.03 -7.39
N GLY A 285 -1.51 7.80 -6.66
CA GLY A 285 -2.32 8.88 -7.21
C GLY A 285 -1.51 10.10 -7.64
N PHE A 286 -0.42 10.43 -6.96
CA PHE A 286 0.34 11.66 -7.23
C PHE A 286 0.86 11.72 -8.67
N PHE A 287 1.63 10.72 -9.13
CA PHE A 287 2.20 10.76 -10.49
C PHE A 287 1.12 10.67 -11.57
N TYR A 288 0.02 9.97 -11.29
CA TYR A 288 -1.13 9.97 -12.18
C TYR A 288 -1.76 11.35 -12.29
N SER A 289 -2.09 12.00 -11.17
CA SER A 289 -2.65 13.36 -11.15
C SER A 289 -1.67 14.37 -11.75
N PHE A 290 -0.37 14.24 -11.47
CA PHE A 290 0.66 15.07 -12.07
C PHE A 290 0.66 14.97 -13.60
N TYR A 291 0.64 13.76 -14.15
CA TYR A 291 0.50 13.58 -15.60
C TYR A 291 -0.82 14.14 -16.13
N GLN A 292 -1.93 13.95 -15.41
CA GLN A 292 -3.25 14.34 -15.87
C GLN A 292 -3.49 15.85 -15.86
N ASN A 293 -2.90 16.55 -14.90
CA ASN A 293 -3.18 17.95 -14.58
C ASN A 293 -1.94 18.85 -14.80
N SER A 294 -1.07 18.46 -15.73
CA SER A 294 0.05 19.26 -16.22
C SER A 294 0.13 19.20 -17.76
N PRO A 295 1.01 19.98 -18.41
CA PRO A 295 1.21 19.90 -19.86
C PRO A 295 1.72 18.55 -20.37
N LEU A 296 2.14 17.63 -19.49
CA LEU A 296 2.76 16.36 -19.85
C LEU A 296 1.94 15.50 -20.83
N LYS A 297 0.60 15.55 -20.75
CA LYS A 297 -0.29 14.86 -21.71
C LYS A 297 -0.10 15.31 -23.16
N ASN A 298 0.29 16.56 -23.36
CA ASN A 298 0.51 17.14 -24.68
C ASN A 298 1.97 17.01 -25.13
N ASP A 299 2.84 16.49 -24.25
CA ASP A 299 4.24 16.29 -24.54
C ASP A 299 4.45 15.02 -25.37
N LYS A 300 5.12 15.17 -26.52
CA LYS A 300 5.46 14.06 -27.41
C LYS A 300 6.35 13.00 -26.74
N ARG A 301 7.07 13.35 -25.67
CA ARG A 301 7.87 12.42 -24.85
C ARG A 301 6.98 11.40 -24.12
N PHE A 302 5.75 11.78 -23.78
CA PHE A 302 4.85 11.01 -22.93
C PHE A 302 3.49 10.82 -23.61
N LYS A 303 3.47 9.95 -24.63
CA LYS A 303 2.25 9.61 -25.39
C LYS A 303 1.09 9.15 -24.49
N ASP A 304 1.42 8.43 -23.43
CA ASP A 304 0.46 7.91 -22.47
C ASP A 304 1.08 7.83 -21.07
N TYR A 305 0.22 7.60 -20.08
CA TYR A 305 0.64 7.48 -18.69
C TYR A 305 1.62 6.32 -18.46
N ASN A 306 1.54 5.22 -19.23
CA ASN A 306 2.47 4.09 -19.07
C ASN A 306 3.90 4.47 -19.48
N THR A 307 4.03 5.28 -20.53
CA THR A 307 5.30 5.84 -20.99
C THR A 307 5.87 6.79 -19.94
N PHE A 308 5.05 7.71 -19.40
CA PHE A 308 5.45 8.60 -18.30
C PHE A 308 5.84 7.82 -17.04
N LYS A 309 5.04 6.83 -16.64
CA LYS A 309 5.33 6.00 -15.47
C LYS A 309 6.63 5.21 -15.61
N SER A 310 6.93 4.69 -16.81
CA SER A 310 8.22 4.05 -17.08
C SER A 310 9.39 5.03 -16.94
N TYR A 311 9.19 6.28 -17.35
CA TYR A 311 10.16 7.36 -17.16
C TYR A 311 10.39 7.66 -15.68
N ILE A 312 9.32 7.79 -14.89
CA ILE A 312 9.40 7.96 -13.43
C ILE A 312 10.08 6.75 -12.77
N GLY A 313 9.79 5.53 -13.22
CA GLY A 313 10.44 4.32 -12.73
C GLY A 313 11.96 4.35 -12.87
N LEU A 314 12.47 4.78 -14.03
CA LEU A 314 13.90 4.88 -14.26
C LEU A 314 14.53 6.10 -13.55
N HIS A 315 13.98 7.29 -13.77
CA HIS A 315 14.63 8.54 -13.38
C HIS A 315 14.42 8.89 -11.91
N PHE A 316 13.20 8.72 -11.40
CA PHE A 316 12.90 9.00 -10.00
C PHE A 316 13.15 7.76 -9.12
N PHE A 317 12.50 6.64 -9.41
CA PHE A 317 12.52 5.51 -8.49
C PHE A 317 13.90 4.82 -8.44
N GLU A 318 14.46 4.43 -9.59
CA GLU A 318 15.74 3.72 -9.66
C GLU A 318 16.95 4.64 -9.44
N LYS A 319 17.12 5.66 -10.29
CA LYS A 319 18.33 6.51 -10.30
C LYS A 319 18.36 7.61 -9.24
N PHE A 320 17.20 8.11 -8.81
CA PHE A 320 17.16 9.17 -7.82
C PHE A 320 16.95 8.62 -6.41
N LEU A 321 15.91 7.84 -6.17
CA LEU A 321 15.54 7.37 -4.84
C LEU A 321 16.42 6.21 -4.38
N VAL A 322 16.37 5.07 -5.08
CA VAL A 322 17.08 3.85 -4.67
C VAL A 322 18.59 4.04 -4.72
N GLU A 323 19.14 4.62 -5.78
CA GLU A 323 20.58 4.89 -5.89
C GLU A 323 21.12 5.70 -4.71
N ARG A 324 20.41 6.77 -4.31
CA ARG A 324 20.80 7.63 -3.19
C ARG A 324 20.80 6.87 -1.87
N TYR A 325 19.77 6.05 -1.62
CA TYR A 325 19.74 5.20 -0.44
C TYR A 325 20.91 4.21 -0.41
N LEU A 326 21.17 3.50 -1.51
CA LEU A 326 22.26 2.53 -1.58
C LEU A 326 23.62 3.22 -1.37
N LYS A 327 23.87 4.35 -2.03
CA LYS A 327 25.11 5.13 -1.84
C LYS A 327 25.29 5.62 -0.41
N ALA A 328 24.23 6.08 0.23
CA ALA A 328 24.29 6.55 1.60
C ALA A 328 24.46 5.41 2.61
N ILE A 329 23.80 4.26 2.42
CA ILE A 329 23.94 3.08 3.28
C ILE A 329 25.34 2.47 3.15
N PHE A 330 25.84 2.33 1.92
CA PHE A 330 27.12 1.67 1.61
C PHE A 330 28.23 2.69 1.28
N HIS A 331 28.45 3.66 2.17
CA HIS A 331 29.34 4.81 1.97
C HIS A 331 30.80 4.57 2.41
N LYS A 332 31.12 3.44 3.07
CA LYS A 332 32.45 3.21 3.66
C LYS A 332 33.49 2.92 2.58
N GLN A 333 34.75 3.28 2.82
CA GLN A 333 35.84 3.18 1.82
C GLN A 333 36.06 1.75 1.26
N ASN A 334 35.80 0.72 2.06
CA ASN A 334 35.94 -0.68 1.66
C ASN A 334 34.71 -1.25 0.93
N GLN A 335 33.65 -0.45 0.82
CA GLN A 335 32.41 -0.78 0.10
C GLN A 335 32.49 -0.23 -1.31
N LYS A 336 31.80 -0.90 -2.24
CA LYS A 336 31.74 -0.48 -3.64
C LYS A 336 30.33 -0.66 -4.17
N ILE A 337 29.90 0.29 -5.00
CA ILE A 337 28.65 0.20 -5.75
C ILE A 337 29.01 0.31 -7.24
N ILE A 338 28.64 -0.69 -8.01
CA ILE A 338 28.82 -0.73 -9.45
C ILE A 338 27.44 -0.65 -10.11
N SER A 339 27.27 0.35 -10.97
CA SER A 339 26.09 0.55 -11.82
C SER A 339 26.57 1.11 -13.15
N THR A 340 26.46 0.34 -14.23
CA THR A 340 26.86 0.74 -15.58
C THR A 340 25.87 0.22 -16.60
N ASP A 341 25.94 0.68 -17.86
CA ASP A 341 25.06 0.18 -18.93
C ASP A 341 25.18 -1.35 -19.13
N LYS A 342 26.39 -1.90 -18.88
CA LYS A 342 26.66 -3.35 -18.90
C LYS A 342 26.19 -4.04 -17.62
N TYR A 343 26.47 -3.43 -16.48
CA TYR A 343 26.14 -3.92 -15.15
C TYR A 343 24.95 -3.13 -14.59
N GLN A 344 23.79 -3.42 -15.16
CA GLN A 344 22.53 -2.73 -14.87
C GLN A 344 22.16 -2.82 -13.38
N ASP A 345 21.39 -1.82 -12.96
CA ASP A 345 20.89 -1.57 -11.61
C ASP A 345 22.02 -1.39 -10.60
N TYR A 346 22.22 -2.27 -9.60
CA TYR A 346 23.29 -2.06 -8.61
C TYR A 346 23.92 -3.36 -8.11
N ILE A 347 25.25 -3.45 -8.20
CA ILE A 347 26.05 -4.51 -7.58
C ILE A 347 26.86 -3.89 -6.46
N VAL A 348 26.59 -4.32 -5.22
CA VAL A 348 27.13 -3.69 -4.02
C VAL A 348 28.01 -4.66 -3.26
N LYS A 349 29.31 -4.37 -3.14
CA LYS A 349 30.18 -5.02 -2.17
C LYS A 349 29.96 -4.35 -0.81
N ALA A 350 29.19 -5.00 0.05
CA ALA A 350 28.85 -4.48 1.37
C ALA A 350 29.94 -4.78 2.41
N SER A 351 30.69 -5.88 2.25
CA SER A 351 31.81 -6.25 3.12
C SER A 351 32.87 -7.05 2.35
N SER A 352 33.85 -7.62 3.05
CA SER A 352 34.83 -8.53 2.45
C SER A 352 34.22 -9.86 1.99
N THR A 353 33.07 -10.24 2.55
CA THR A 353 32.39 -11.51 2.27
C THR A 353 31.03 -11.33 1.62
N ASP A 354 30.40 -10.16 1.71
CA ASP A 354 29.01 -10.00 1.29
C ASP A 354 28.90 -9.09 0.07
N VAL A 355 28.21 -9.60 -0.95
CA VAL A 355 27.89 -8.88 -2.19
C VAL A 355 26.39 -8.95 -2.44
N PHE A 356 25.76 -7.80 -2.57
CA PHE A 356 24.37 -7.68 -2.99
C PHE A 356 24.29 -7.46 -4.49
N ILE A 357 23.31 -8.09 -5.11
CA ILE A 357 22.92 -7.84 -6.50
C ILE A 357 21.50 -7.34 -6.45
N PHE A 358 21.33 -6.03 -6.59
CA PHE A 358 20.04 -5.36 -6.59
C PHE A 358 19.55 -5.19 -8.03
N GLU A 359 18.32 -5.61 -8.25
CA GLU A 359 17.49 -5.19 -9.38
C GLU A 359 16.38 -4.28 -8.83
N VAL A 360 15.99 -3.26 -9.56
CA VAL A 360 14.97 -2.28 -9.14
C VAL A 360 13.79 -2.35 -10.11
N LYS A 361 12.58 -2.51 -9.56
CA LYS A 361 11.35 -2.63 -10.34
C LYS A 361 10.27 -1.71 -9.79
N MET A 362 9.86 -0.75 -10.63
CA MET A 362 8.63 -0.01 -10.43
C MET A 362 7.50 -0.68 -11.22
N THR A 363 6.70 -1.49 -10.54
CA THR A 363 5.66 -2.34 -11.16
C THR A 363 4.45 -2.33 -10.26
N ASP A 364 3.24 -2.27 -10.82
CA ASP A 364 2.00 -2.33 -10.03
C ASP A 364 1.15 -3.52 -10.46
N VAL A 365 0.63 -4.27 -9.50
CA VAL A 365 -0.42 -5.26 -9.74
C VAL A 365 -1.66 -4.51 -10.21
N HIS A 366 -2.25 -4.96 -11.32
CA HIS A 366 -3.46 -4.34 -11.83
C HIS A 366 -4.59 -4.44 -10.79
N ALA A 367 -5.23 -3.31 -10.47
CA ALA A 367 -6.29 -3.20 -9.45
C ALA A 367 -7.38 -4.27 -9.56
N LYS A 368 -7.87 -4.55 -10.77
CA LYS A 368 -8.85 -5.62 -11.05
C LYS A 368 -8.39 -7.02 -10.63
N THR A 369 -7.09 -7.32 -10.73
CA THR A 369 -6.54 -8.61 -10.28
C THR A 369 -6.78 -8.80 -8.78
N ILE A 370 -6.58 -7.73 -8.01
CA ILE A 370 -6.81 -7.72 -6.56
C ILE A 370 -8.31 -7.74 -6.26
N GLU A 371 -9.10 -6.86 -6.89
CA GLU A 371 -10.56 -6.76 -6.65
C GLU A 371 -11.30 -8.07 -6.93
N GLN A 372 -10.92 -8.77 -8.01
CA GLN A 372 -11.51 -10.04 -8.44
C GLN A 372 -10.86 -11.26 -7.77
N MET A 373 -9.83 -11.07 -6.93
CA MET A 373 -9.07 -12.16 -6.29
C MET A 373 -8.53 -13.17 -7.33
N ASP A 374 -8.10 -12.67 -8.49
CA ASP A 374 -7.68 -13.45 -9.65
C ASP A 374 -6.22 -13.90 -9.51
N TYR A 375 -6.03 -15.03 -8.82
CA TYR A 375 -4.70 -15.61 -8.60
C TYR A 375 -3.95 -15.93 -9.90
N LYS A 376 -4.65 -16.29 -10.98
CA LYS A 376 -4.02 -16.60 -12.26
C LYS A 376 -3.37 -15.35 -12.85
N LYS A 377 -4.09 -14.22 -12.88
CA LYS A 377 -3.52 -12.93 -13.31
C LYS A 377 -2.40 -12.46 -12.38
N PHE A 378 -2.53 -12.69 -11.07
CA PHE A 378 -1.46 -12.37 -10.13
C PHE A 378 -0.19 -13.18 -10.42
N LYS A 379 -0.32 -14.48 -10.68
CA LYS A 379 0.80 -15.34 -11.09
C LYS A 379 1.45 -14.84 -12.39
N ILE A 380 0.66 -14.49 -13.41
CA ILE A 380 1.17 -13.92 -14.66
C ILE A 380 1.95 -12.62 -14.38
N PHE A 381 1.42 -11.76 -13.52
CA PHE A 381 2.12 -10.55 -13.10
C PHE A 381 3.49 -10.87 -12.46
N LEU A 382 3.56 -11.87 -11.56
CA LEU A 382 4.83 -12.28 -10.95
C LEU A 382 5.80 -12.83 -12.01
N ASP A 383 5.31 -13.66 -12.91
CA ASP A 383 6.10 -14.29 -13.97
C ASP A 383 6.70 -13.22 -14.91
N GLU A 384 5.88 -12.29 -15.39
CA GLU A 384 6.29 -11.27 -16.35
C GLU A 384 7.27 -10.24 -15.77
N ASN A 385 7.09 -9.86 -14.50
CA ASN A 385 7.87 -8.79 -13.88
C ASN A 385 9.12 -9.28 -13.15
N PHE A 386 9.10 -10.50 -12.62
CA PHE A 386 10.18 -11.01 -11.76
C PHE A 386 10.88 -12.25 -12.29
N LEU A 387 10.31 -13.01 -13.24
CA LEU A 387 10.85 -14.31 -13.65
C LEU A 387 11.11 -14.47 -15.16
N SER A 388 10.66 -13.52 -15.98
CA SER A 388 10.69 -13.65 -17.44
C SER A 388 12.11 -13.64 -18.03
N GLU A 389 12.34 -14.62 -18.91
CA GLU A 389 13.58 -14.77 -19.67
C GLU A 389 13.44 -14.17 -21.07
N LYS A 390 14.58 -13.85 -21.69
CA LYS A 390 14.70 -13.53 -23.11
C LYS A 390 13.89 -14.51 -23.99
N SER A 391 12.83 -13.99 -24.60
CA SER A 391 12.26 -14.56 -25.82
C SER A 391 12.06 -13.44 -26.84
N ASN A 392 12.37 -13.73 -28.11
CA ASN A 392 12.14 -12.85 -29.27
C ASN A 392 12.76 -11.43 -29.14
N GLY A 393 14.04 -11.32 -28.79
CA GLY A 393 14.76 -10.03 -28.78
C GLY A 393 14.42 -9.07 -27.63
N LYS A 394 13.58 -9.47 -26.67
CA LYS A 394 13.28 -8.68 -25.46
C LYS A 394 14.40 -8.81 -24.41
N LYS A 395 14.61 -7.79 -23.58
CA LYS A 395 15.60 -7.82 -22.47
C LYS A 395 15.15 -8.78 -21.36
N ASP A 396 16.10 -9.51 -20.76
CA ASP A 396 15.89 -10.29 -19.53
C ASP A 396 15.27 -9.41 -18.44
N LYS A 397 14.40 -9.97 -17.59
CA LYS A 397 13.78 -9.23 -16.48
C LYS A 397 13.98 -9.93 -15.14
N GLY A 398 14.15 -9.15 -14.06
CA GLY A 398 14.09 -9.61 -12.69
C GLY A 398 15.15 -10.67 -12.36
N ALA A 399 14.70 -11.85 -11.95
CA ALA A 399 15.55 -13.00 -11.63
C ALA A 399 16.58 -13.34 -12.73
N ALA A 400 16.19 -13.24 -14.00
CA ALA A 400 17.10 -13.54 -15.11
C ALA A 400 18.26 -12.52 -15.22
N GLN A 401 17.99 -11.24 -14.95
CA GLN A 401 19.04 -10.21 -14.90
C GLN A 401 20.01 -10.45 -13.76
N ILE A 402 19.48 -10.79 -12.58
CA ILE A 402 20.29 -11.16 -11.41
C ILE A 402 21.19 -12.35 -11.72
N ILE A 403 20.65 -13.42 -12.33
CA ILE A 403 21.42 -14.60 -12.71
C ILE A 403 22.55 -14.24 -13.68
N ARG A 404 22.25 -13.39 -14.67
CA ARG A 404 23.27 -12.88 -15.59
C ARG A 404 24.38 -12.12 -14.86
N GLN A 405 24.06 -11.33 -13.84
CA GLN A 405 25.09 -10.66 -13.03
C GLN A 405 25.91 -11.64 -12.18
N ILE A 406 25.28 -12.71 -11.68
CA ILE A 406 26.00 -13.81 -11.00
C ILE A 406 26.96 -14.50 -11.96
N ASP A 407 26.54 -14.75 -13.20
CA ASP A 407 27.38 -15.34 -14.24
C ASP A 407 28.55 -14.43 -14.60
N ASN A 408 28.28 -13.13 -14.78
CA ASN A 408 29.34 -12.14 -15.02
C ASN A 408 30.41 -12.13 -13.92
N LEU A 409 30.08 -12.50 -12.67
CA LEU A 409 31.06 -12.61 -11.57
C LEU A 409 31.94 -13.87 -11.67
N THR A 410 31.46 -14.93 -12.31
CA THR A 410 32.19 -16.21 -12.44
C THR A 410 32.98 -16.32 -13.74
N GLU A 411 32.76 -15.42 -14.70
CA GLU A 411 33.48 -15.41 -15.97
C GLU A 411 35.02 -15.37 -15.80
N PRO A 412 35.78 -16.14 -16.60
CA PRO A 412 37.24 -16.03 -16.64
C PRO A 412 37.67 -14.59 -16.94
N ALA A 413 38.63 -14.08 -16.16
CA ALA A 413 39.11 -12.70 -16.25
C ALA A 413 38.01 -11.62 -16.10
N SER A 414 36.88 -11.95 -15.46
CA SER A 414 35.74 -11.06 -15.23
C SER A 414 36.13 -9.63 -14.87
N GLU A 415 35.72 -8.70 -15.74
CA GLU A 415 35.83 -7.26 -15.50
C GLU A 415 35.07 -6.87 -14.23
N LEU A 416 33.86 -7.40 -14.05
CA LEU A 416 33.03 -7.13 -12.88
C LEU A 416 33.72 -7.56 -11.59
N LEU A 417 34.32 -8.76 -11.55
CA LEU A 417 35.04 -9.27 -10.40
C LEU A 417 36.17 -8.31 -9.97
N LYS A 418 36.89 -7.74 -10.95
CA LYS A 418 37.94 -6.74 -10.74
C LYS A 418 37.37 -5.42 -10.23
N MET A 419 36.29 -4.91 -10.84
CA MET A 419 35.62 -3.67 -10.41
C MET A 419 35.17 -3.77 -8.95
N VAL A 420 34.48 -4.87 -8.61
CA VAL A 420 34.00 -5.16 -7.25
C VAL A 420 35.18 -5.42 -6.29
N GLY A 421 36.33 -5.88 -6.80
CA GLY A 421 37.55 -6.09 -6.02
C GLY A 421 37.44 -7.33 -5.13
N ILE A 422 36.99 -8.44 -5.70
CA ILE A 422 36.88 -9.74 -5.03
C ILE A 422 38.09 -10.59 -5.42
N LYS A 423 38.80 -11.13 -4.43
CA LYS A 423 39.97 -11.99 -4.64
C LYS A 423 39.63 -13.47 -4.78
N SER A 424 38.56 -13.92 -4.13
CA SER A 424 38.15 -15.33 -4.10
C SER A 424 36.64 -15.44 -3.96
N LEU A 425 35.98 -15.99 -4.99
CA LEU A 425 34.53 -16.20 -5.01
C LEU A 425 34.05 -17.16 -3.92
N LYS A 426 34.88 -18.17 -3.57
CA LYS A 426 34.58 -19.18 -2.55
C LYS A 426 34.39 -18.63 -1.13
N LYS A 427 34.72 -17.36 -0.89
CA LYS A 427 34.50 -16.65 0.39
C LYS A 427 33.35 -15.65 0.34
N ILE A 428 32.63 -15.59 -0.78
CA ILE A 428 31.59 -14.60 -1.01
C ILE A 428 30.20 -15.19 -0.82
N ASN A 429 29.38 -14.47 -0.06
CA ASN A 429 27.94 -14.63 0.04
C ASN A 429 27.27 -13.65 -0.93
N ILE A 430 26.49 -14.19 -1.87
CA ILE A 430 25.68 -13.40 -2.79
C ILE A 430 24.28 -13.24 -2.19
N TYR A 431 23.80 -12.00 -2.12
CA TYR A 431 22.44 -11.62 -1.70
C TYR A 431 21.68 -11.05 -2.90
N PRO A 432 20.88 -11.87 -3.59
CA PRO A 432 20.04 -11.41 -4.68
C PRO A 432 18.81 -10.68 -4.12
N VAL A 433 18.56 -9.45 -4.56
CA VAL A 433 17.45 -8.62 -4.07
C VAL A 433 16.77 -7.91 -5.24
N ILE A 434 15.45 -7.96 -5.32
CA ILE A 434 14.65 -7.09 -6.19
C ILE A 434 13.97 -6.05 -5.29
N ILE A 435 14.29 -4.78 -5.49
CA ILE A 435 13.63 -3.66 -4.80
C ILE A 435 12.38 -3.27 -5.57
N CYS A 436 11.22 -3.30 -4.92
CA CYS A 436 9.92 -3.07 -5.53
C CYS A 436 9.25 -1.79 -5.01
N SER A 437 8.44 -1.16 -5.86
CA SER A 437 7.60 0.00 -5.50
C SER A 437 6.20 -0.33 -4.99
N ASP A 438 5.68 -1.51 -5.33
CA ASP A 438 4.30 -1.89 -5.03
C ASP A 438 4.24 -2.82 -3.82
N SER A 439 3.45 -2.44 -2.83
CA SER A 439 3.25 -3.19 -1.59
C SER A 439 2.54 -4.54 -1.82
N ASN A 440 1.81 -4.69 -2.93
CA ASN A 440 1.13 -5.94 -3.30
C ASN A 440 2.10 -7.09 -3.66
N VAL A 441 3.38 -6.80 -3.92
CA VAL A 441 4.38 -7.87 -4.14
C VAL A 441 4.77 -8.57 -2.85
N ASP A 442 4.42 -7.98 -1.70
CA ASP A 442 4.75 -8.47 -0.37
C ASP A 442 3.59 -9.26 0.27
N ILE A 443 2.68 -9.78 -0.56
CA ILE A 443 1.64 -10.73 -0.19
C ILE A 443 2.28 -12.07 0.19
N SER A 444 1.76 -12.72 1.23
CA SER A 444 2.20 -14.04 1.67
C SER A 444 2.21 -15.04 0.52
N GLY A 445 3.32 -15.78 0.39
CA GLY A 445 3.49 -16.78 -0.66
C GLY A 445 4.15 -16.26 -1.95
N ALA A 446 4.07 -14.96 -2.27
CA ALA A 446 4.67 -14.40 -3.48
C ALA A 446 6.20 -14.60 -3.51
N GLN A 447 6.85 -14.32 -2.38
CA GLN A 447 8.28 -14.55 -2.19
C GLN A 447 8.68 -16.01 -2.39
N GLN A 448 7.89 -16.95 -1.87
CA GLN A 448 8.17 -18.39 -1.95
C GLN A 448 7.97 -18.89 -3.39
N TYR A 449 6.95 -18.39 -4.09
CA TYR A 449 6.70 -18.68 -5.50
C TYR A 449 7.89 -18.26 -6.37
N VAL A 450 8.31 -16.99 -6.27
CA VAL A 450 9.45 -16.46 -7.03
C VAL A 450 10.75 -17.20 -6.68
N ASN A 451 10.97 -17.52 -5.40
CA ASN A 451 12.15 -18.26 -4.96
C ASN A 451 12.22 -19.70 -5.48
N ALA A 452 11.09 -20.39 -5.62
CA ALA A 452 11.08 -21.76 -6.13
C ALA A 452 11.70 -21.79 -7.54
N ILE A 453 11.21 -20.92 -8.43
CA ILE A 453 11.66 -20.82 -9.82
C ILE A 453 13.09 -20.27 -9.90
N PHE A 454 13.43 -19.26 -9.09
CA PHE A 454 14.80 -18.74 -9.05
C PHE A 454 15.82 -19.79 -8.59
N ASN A 455 15.48 -20.61 -7.60
CA ASN A 455 16.39 -21.64 -7.08
C ASN A 455 16.68 -22.75 -8.09
N GLU A 456 15.70 -23.11 -8.93
CA GLU A 456 15.91 -24.06 -10.05
C GLU A 456 16.95 -23.52 -11.03
N LYS A 457 16.85 -22.24 -11.39
CA LYS A 457 17.82 -21.59 -12.30
C LYS A 457 19.22 -21.42 -11.68
N LEU A 458 19.35 -21.44 -10.36
CA LEU A 458 20.62 -21.25 -9.65
C LEU A 458 21.48 -22.52 -9.51
N GLN A 459 20.96 -23.72 -9.75
CA GLN A 459 21.59 -24.99 -9.31
C GLN A 459 23.08 -25.09 -9.71
N ASN A 460 23.43 -24.77 -10.95
CA ASN A 460 24.80 -24.91 -11.47
C ASN A 460 25.79 -23.82 -11.01
N ARG A 461 25.31 -22.79 -10.29
CA ARG A 461 26.11 -21.62 -9.90
C ARG A 461 26.57 -21.64 -8.45
N ARG A 462 25.91 -22.46 -7.61
CA ARG A 462 26.11 -22.45 -6.16
C ARG A 462 27.53 -22.79 -5.74
N GLU A 463 28.18 -23.69 -6.50
CA GLU A 463 29.52 -24.17 -6.15
C GLU A 463 30.58 -23.07 -6.26
N SER A 464 30.38 -22.06 -7.10
CA SER A 464 31.37 -20.98 -7.32
C SER A 464 31.57 -20.08 -6.10
N PHE A 465 30.58 -20.01 -5.20
CA PHE A 465 30.52 -19.05 -4.09
C PHE A 465 30.51 -19.74 -2.72
N GLN A 466 30.70 -19.00 -1.63
CA GLN A 466 30.47 -19.53 -0.29
C GLN A 466 28.99 -19.86 -0.10
N SER A 467 28.12 -18.92 -0.48
CA SER A 467 26.69 -19.14 -0.53
C SER A 467 26.01 -18.18 -1.51
N ILE A 468 24.94 -18.64 -2.14
CA ILE A 468 23.98 -17.78 -2.82
C ILE A 468 22.68 -17.88 -2.02
N LYS A 469 22.28 -16.78 -1.39
CA LYS A 469 21.05 -16.70 -0.58
C LYS A 469 19.81 -16.79 -1.48
N PRO A 470 18.63 -17.13 -0.93
CA PRO A 470 17.38 -16.98 -1.65
C PRO A 470 17.21 -15.54 -2.15
N LEU A 471 16.53 -15.37 -3.29
CA LEU A 471 16.14 -14.07 -3.80
C LEU A 471 15.17 -13.41 -2.82
N MET A 472 15.35 -12.11 -2.58
CA MET A 472 14.46 -11.30 -1.76
C MET A 472 13.67 -10.32 -2.63
N LEU A 473 12.35 -10.28 -2.49
CA LEU A 473 11.51 -9.16 -2.93
C LEU A 473 11.43 -8.18 -1.76
N LEU A 474 11.94 -6.97 -1.95
CA LEU A 474 12.08 -5.97 -0.88
C LEU A 474 11.33 -4.70 -1.28
N HIS A 475 10.27 -4.35 -0.56
CA HIS A 475 9.60 -3.08 -0.80
C HIS A 475 10.51 -1.90 -0.42
N VAL A 476 10.51 -0.82 -1.21
CA VAL A 476 11.37 0.36 -1.00
C VAL A 476 11.21 0.97 0.40
N ASP A 477 10.03 0.85 0.98
CA ASP A 477 9.71 1.34 2.33
C ASP A 477 10.61 0.75 3.40
N PHE A 478 11.15 -0.44 3.19
CA PHE A 478 12.16 -0.99 4.10
C PHE A 478 13.40 -0.10 4.16
N LEU A 479 13.91 0.37 3.01
CA LEU A 479 15.07 1.25 2.97
C LEU A 479 14.78 2.60 3.63
N ILE A 480 13.57 3.13 3.42
CA ILE A 480 13.12 4.39 4.03
C ILE A 480 12.99 4.23 5.55
N LYS A 481 12.24 3.22 6.02
CA LYS A 481 11.95 3.00 7.43
C LYS A 481 13.19 2.72 8.27
N TYR A 482 14.13 1.95 7.72
CA TYR A 482 15.32 1.49 8.44
C TYR A 482 16.60 2.23 8.02
N PHE A 483 16.48 3.38 7.36
CA PHE A 483 17.64 4.09 6.81
C PHE A 483 18.71 4.41 7.87
N GLY A 484 18.30 4.95 9.03
CA GLY A 484 19.23 5.29 10.11
C GLY A 484 20.06 4.08 10.56
N PRO A 485 19.39 3.01 11.04
CA PRO A 485 20.06 1.77 11.42
C PRO A 485 20.94 1.16 10.31
N LEU A 486 20.47 1.17 9.06
CA LEU A 486 21.21 0.62 7.91
C LEU A 486 22.45 1.45 7.57
N LYS A 487 22.38 2.78 7.63
CA LYS A 487 23.54 3.66 7.40
C LYS A 487 24.58 3.47 8.50
N ASN A 488 24.15 3.37 9.76
CA ASN A 488 25.03 3.19 10.90
C ASN A 488 25.71 1.81 10.88
N ASN A 489 24.95 0.76 10.57
CA ASN A 489 25.46 -0.58 10.38
C ASN A 489 24.95 -1.20 9.06
N SER A 490 25.73 -1.05 7.99
CA SER A 490 25.42 -1.65 6.69
C SER A 490 25.35 -3.19 6.70
N ALA A 491 25.95 -3.86 7.68
CA ALA A 491 25.85 -5.32 7.82
C ALA A 491 24.47 -5.76 8.33
N LEU A 492 23.71 -4.85 8.95
CA LEU A 492 22.36 -5.12 9.45
C LEU A 492 21.44 -5.65 8.34
N LEU A 493 21.60 -5.21 7.09
CA LEU A 493 20.81 -5.75 5.98
C LEU A 493 21.03 -7.27 5.82
N SER A 494 22.27 -7.72 5.73
CA SER A 494 22.54 -9.16 5.57
C SER A 494 22.14 -9.95 6.82
N GLU A 495 22.31 -9.38 8.01
CA GLU A 495 21.84 -9.96 9.27
C GLU A 495 20.32 -10.19 9.29
N LEU A 496 19.54 -9.17 8.95
CA LEU A 496 18.07 -9.25 8.91
C LEU A 496 17.59 -10.26 7.86
N LEU A 497 18.18 -10.26 6.67
CA LEU A 497 17.84 -11.22 5.62
C LEU A 497 18.17 -12.66 6.04
N ASN A 498 19.36 -12.89 6.61
CA ASN A 498 19.75 -14.20 7.12
C ASN A 498 18.81 -14.66 8.26
N GLY A 499 18.43 -13.74 9.16
CA GLY A 499 17.46 -14.00 10.23
C GLY A 499 16.10 -14.43 9.68
N TYR A 500 15.61 -13.75 8.64
CA TYR A 500 14.38 -14.12 7.97
C TYR A 500 14.47 -15.49 7.29
N PHE A 501 15.52 -15.74 6.49
CA PHE A 501 15.69 -17.04 5.81
C PHE A 501 15.80 -18.21 6.81
N LYS A 502 16.50 -18.00 7.93
CA LYS A 502 16.55 -18.99 9.03
C LYS A 502 15.17 -19.23 9.61
N SER A 503 14.42 -18.16 9.91
CA SER A 503 13.04 -18.26 10.42
C SER A 503 12.14 -19.03 9.45
N GLN A 504 12.20 -18.73 8.15
CA GLN A 504 11.43 -19.41 7.12
C GLN A 504 11.77 -20.91 7.07
N LYS A 505 13.05 -21.28 7.17
CA LYS A 505 13.45 -22.69 7.24
C LYS A 505 12.81 -23.40 8.44
N THR A 506 12.88 -22.81 9.63
CA THR A 506 12.28 -23.36 10.85
C THR A 506 10.76 -23.47 10.73
N LEU A 507 10.07 -22.45 10.22
CA LEU A 507 8.62 -22.46 10.05
C LEU A 507 8.16 -23.52 9.04
N ASN A 508 8.89 -23.69 7.93
CA ASN A 508 8.58 -24.76 6.97
C ASN A 508 8.86 -26.16 7.54
N GLN A 509 9.84 -26.33 8.41
CA GLN A 509 10.04 -27.60 9.15
C GLN A 509 8.89 -27.86 10.12
N ASN A 510 8.45 -26.84 10.86
CA ASN A 510 7.30 -26.94 11.76
C ASN A 510 6.01 -27.29 11.00
N LEU A 511 5.77 -26.67 9.85
CA LEU A 511 4.64 -26.99 8.97
C LEU A 511 4.64 -28.46 8.52
N LYS A 512 5.81 -29.03 8.22
CA LYS A 512 5.92 -30.46 7.85
C LYS A 512 5.57 -31.37 9.03
N ALA A 513 5.98 -31.00 10.25
CA ALA A 513 5.69 -31.77 11.46
C ALA A 513 4.24 -31.60 11.94
N HIS A 514 3.67 -30.41 11.75
CA HIS A 514 2.34 -30.04 12.19
C HIS A 514 1.58 -29.35 11.05
N PRO A 515 1.08 -30.12 10.06
CA PRO A 515 0.29 -29.57 8.96
C PRO A 515 -0.96 -28.87 9.48
N GLY A 516 -1.31 -27.74 8.87
CA GLY A 516 -2.51 -26.99 9.20
C GLY A 516 -2.49 -25.60 8.59
N ILE A 517 -3.67 -25.03 8.39
CA ILE A 517 -3.86 -23.74 7.71
C ILE A 517 -3.07 -22.62 8.40
N HIS A 518 -3.14 -22.54 9.73
CA HIS A 518 -2.41 -21.53 10.50
C HIS A 518 -0.88 -21.64 10.30
N ASN A 519 -0.33 -22.85 10.44
CA ASN A 519 1.10 -23.08 10.26
C ASN A 519 1.54 -22.84 8.81
N TYR A 520 0.68 -23.18 7.84
CA TYR A 520 0.93 -22.92 6.43
C TYR A 520 1.07 -21.43 6.20
N PHE A 521 0.09 -20.65 6.67
CA PHE A 521 0.10 -19.20 6.55
C PHE A 521 1.32 -18.57 7.21
N VAL A 522 1.62 -18.94 8.47
CA VAL A 522 2.80 -18.42 9.19
C VAL A 522 4.09 -18.74 8.45
N ALA A 523 4.20 -19.92 7.83
CA ALA A 523 5.35 -20.31 7.01
C ALA A 523 5.41 -19.60 5.65
N LYS A 524 4.33 -18.96 5.19
CA LYS A 524 4.31 -18.13 3.97
C LYS A 524 4.47 -16.64 4.23
N ARG A 525 4.61 -16.25 5.50
CA ARG A 525 4.72 -14.86 5.94
C ARG A 525 5.80 -14.07 5.17
N PRO A 526 5.49 -12.85 4.70
CA PRO A 526 6.44 -11.96 4.02
C PRO A 526 7.53 -11.39 4.95
N PHE A 527 8.53 -10.73 4.34
CA PHE A 527 9.66 -10.18 5.09
C PHE A 527 9.24 -9.03 6.01
N HIS A 528 8.38 -8.10 5.55
CA HIS A 528 7.93 -7.00 6.42
C HIS A 528 7.21 -7.53 7.67
N ALA A 529 6.34 -8.54 7.52
CA ALA A 529 5.59 -9.11 8.63
C ALA A 529 6.50 -9.89 9.59
N TYR A 530 7.61 -10.44 9.11
CA TYR A 530 8.67 -10.98 9.97
C TYR A 530 9.32 -9.89 10.82
N LEU A 531 9.68 -8.74 10.20
CA LEU A 531 10.29 -7.62 10.93
C LEU A 531 9.34 -7.01 11.96
N SER A 532 8.07 -6.82 11.59
CA SER A 532 7.04 -6.34 12.54
C SER A 532 6.89 -7.28 13.73
N ALA A 533 6.97 -8.60 13.52
CA ALA A 533 6.90 -9.59 14.59
C ALA A 533 8.16 -9.64 15.47
N LYS A 534 9.29 -9.05 15.03
CA LYS A 534 10.52 -8.98 15.82
C LYS A 534 10.52 -7.85 16.84
N ASN A 535 9.50 -6.97 16.84
CA ASN A 535 9.41 -5.81 17.71
C ASN A 535 10.73 -5.03 17.74
N LEU A 536 11.30 -4.78 16.55
CA LEU A 536 12.50 -3.95 16.44
C LEU A 536 12.21 -2.60 17.10
N PRO A 537 13.21 -1.98 17.78
CA PRO A 537 13.05 -0.66 18.36
C PRO A 537 12.44 0.32 17.37
N ASP A 538 11.63 1.26 17.87
CA ASP A 538 11.21 2.37 17.03
C ASP A 538 12.45 3.16 16.60
N THR A 539 12.69 3.19 15.30
CA THR A 539 13.88 3.77 14.67
C THR A 539 13.54 5.08 13.98
N LEU A 540 12.33 5.60 14.19
CA LEU A 540 11.81 6.77 13.51
C LEU A 540 12.68 8.01 13.72
N GLU A 541 12.96 8.36 14.98
CA GLU A 541 13.75 9.56 15.32
C GLU A 541 15.17 9.47 14.74
N GLU A 542 15.85 8.34 14.94
CA GLU A 542 17.18 8.07 14.38
C GLU A 542 17.18 8.16 12.85
N THR A 543 16.16 7.60 12.22
CA THR A 543 16.00 7.58 10.76
C THR A 543 15.79 8.99 10.22
N VAL A 544 14.87 9.77 10.81
CA VAL A 544 14.63 11.16 10.40
C VAL A 544 15.90 11.99 10.52
N LYS A 545 16.55 11.96 11.69
CA LYS A 545 17.81 12.66 11.92
C LYS A 545 18.85 12.28 10.87
N THR A 546 19.05 10.99 10.66
CA THR A 546 20.05 10.49 9.72
C THR A 546 19.71 10.87 8.27
N MET A 547 18.42 10.90 7.89
CA MET A 547 17.99 11.37 6.57
C MET A 547 18.34 12.85 6.36
N THR A 548 18.01 13.72 7.32
CA THR A 548 18.32 15.16 7.23
C THR A 548 19.83 15.43 7.09
N GLU A 549 20.67 14.61 7.73
CA GLU A 549 22.14 14.71 7.62
C GLU A 549 22.68 14.13 6.31
N SER A 550 21.96 13.19 5.67
CA SER A 550 22.45 12.45 4.50
C SER A 550 21.98 13.01 3.17
N PHE A 551 20.85 13.71 3.17
CA PHE A 551 20.17 14.13 1.96
C PHE A 551 19.83 15.61 2.05
N ASP A 552 20.24 16.36 1.03
CA ASP A 552 19.71 17.70 0.79
C ASP A 552 18.26 17.57 0.30
N LEU A 553 17.33 17.61 1.25
CA LEU A 553 15.89 17.59 1.04
C LEU A 553 15.26 18.98 1.27
N GLN A 554 16.03 20.06 1.08
CA GLN A 554 15.48 21.40 1.15
C GLN A 554 14.30 21.54 0.18
N ILE A 555 13.13 21.80 0.74
CA ILE A 555 11.88 21.94 0.00
C ILE A 555 11.81 23.38 -0.51
N ILE A 556 11.88 23.54 -1.82
CA ILE A 556 11.71 24.83 -2.48
C ILE A 556 10.22 25.06 -2.70
N ASP A 557 9.75 26.22 -2.27
CA ASP A 557 8.43 26.71 -2.64
C ASP A 557 8.45 27.33 -4.04
N PHE A 558 7.43 27.02 -4.83
CA PHE A 558 7.25 27.60 -6.17
C PHE A 558 6.52 28.95 -6.15
N GLY A 559 6.25 29.52 -4.96
CA GLY A 559 5.76 30.89 -4.79
C GLY A 559 4.24 31.02 -4.90
N ILE A 560 3.50 29.97 -4.54
CA ILE A 560 2.03 29.96 -4.56
C ILE A 560 1.54 30.06 -3.10
N THR A 561 1.18 31.28 -2.70
CA THR A 561 1.02 31.72 -1.30
C THR A 561 -0.31 31.37 -0.61
N GLU A 562 -1.22 30.62 -1.23
CA GLU A 562 -2.57 30.44 -0.64
C GLU A 562 -2.61 29.40 0.50
N TYR A 563 -1.94 28.24 0.36
CA TYR A 563 -1.91 27.22 1.42
C TYR A 563 -0.78 27.42 2.46
N GLN A 564 0.11 28.40 2.25
CA GLN A 564 1.32 28.56 3.07
C GLN A 564 1.12 29.32 4.39
N ASN A 565 0.11 30.17 4.48
CA ASN A 565 -0.14 30.98 5.66
C ASN A 565 -0.97 30.20 6.68
N GLY A 566 -0.31 29.30 7.40
CA GLY A 566 -0.86 28.43 8.44
C GLY A 566 -1.71 29.14 9.51
N LYS A 567 -3.00 29.28 9.22
CA LYS A 567 -4.10 29.25 10.19
C LYS A 567 -5.19 28.30 9.70
N THR A 568 -4.82 27.12 9.24
CA THR A 568 -5.83 26.07 9.04
C THR A 568 -6.28 25.61 10.41
N ASN A 569 -7.60 25.65 10.68
CA ASN A 569 -8.24 25.21 11.93
C ASN A 569 -8.16 23.68 12.16
N LEU A 570 -7.20 23.01 11.52
CA LEU A 570 -6.97 21.58 11.58
C LEU A 570 -5.93 21.28 12.65
N THR A 571 -6.19 21.68 13.91
CA THR A 571 -5.44 21.35 15.15
C THR A 571 -3.91 21.52 15.12
N ASP A 572 -3.38 22.32 16.05
CA ASP A 572 -1.95 22.60 16.27
C ASP A 572 -0.98 21.53 15.75
N PRO A 573 -0.05 21.88 14.84
CA PRO A 573 0.83 20.92 14.21
C PRO A 573 1.78 20.34 15.24
N VAL A 574 1.88 19.00 15.26
CA VAL A 574 3.14 18.35 15.64
C VAL A 574 4.19 18.87 14.68
N SER A 575 4.96 19.86 15.13
CA SER A 575 6.04 20.48 14.39
C SER A 575 7.18 19.47 14.19
N LEU A 576 7.03 18.62 13.18
CA LEU A 576 8.17 18.01 12.50
C LEU A 576 8.72 19.06 11.53
N ASN A 577 9.40 20.05 12.08
CA ASN A 577 10.35 20.84 11.29
C ASN A 577 11.50 19.88 10.95
N LEU A 578 11.53 19.42 9.70
CA LEU A 578 12.70 18.79 9.10
C LEU A 578 13.76 19.85 8.77
#